data_AF-A0A455UDH3-F1
#
_entry.id   AF-A0A455UDH3-F1
#
_cell.length_a   1.000
_cell.length_b   1.000
_cell.length_c   1.000
_cell.angle_alpha   90.00
_cell.angle_beta   90.00
_cell.angle_gamma   90.00
#
_symmetry.space_group_name_H-M   'P 1'
#
loop_
_entity.id
_entity.type
_entity.pdbx_description
1 polymer ?
#
loop_
_entity_poly.entity_id
_entity_poly.type
_entity_poly.pdbx_seq_one_letter_code
_entity_poly.pdbx_strand_id
1 'polypeptide(L)'
;MARPNGGGAFQQMLTQTQWDNLDFLLIDMPPGTGDIQLTLAQKVPVSGAVIVTTPQDIALLDARKGIEMFRKVNVPVLGVVENMSLYHCENCGHEAAILALAAVIALRKNMRHKCLGGCR
;
A
#
# COMPACT_ATOMS: atom_id res chain seq x y z
N MET A 1 -24.94 9.88 -18.00
CA MET A 1 -23.68 9.19 -18.34
C MET A 1 -23.19 8.51 -17.07
N ALA A 2 -23.43 7.20 -16.90
CA ALA A 2 -23.04 6.48 -15.69
C ALA A 2 -21.53 6.21 -15.73
N ARG A 3 -20.81 6.53 -14.65
CA ARG A 3 -19.40 6.15 -14.51
C ARG A 3 -19.33 4.61 -14.53
N PRO A 4 -18.42 3.99 -15.30
CA PRO A 4 -18.27 2.54 -15.24
C PRO A 4 -17.87 2.15 -13.81
N ASN A 5 -18.53 1.14 -13.27
CA ASN A 5 -18.17 0.55 -11.98
C ASN A 5 -16.73 0.04 -12.07
N GLY A 6 -15.79 0.68 -11.38
CA GLY A 6 -14.35 0.36 -11.47
C GLY A 6 -14.01 -1.10 -11.18
N GLY A 7 -14.84 -1.80 -10.39
CA GLY A 7 -14.68 -3.24 -10.14
C GLY A 7 -14.83 -4.13 -11.39
N GLY A 8 -15.61 -3.70 -12.39
CA GLY A 8 -15.78 -4.44 -13.64
C GLY A 8 -14.55 -4.37 -14.54
N ALA A 9 -13.99 -3.16 -14.71
CA ALA A 9 -12.76 -2.95 -15.47
C ALA A 9 -11.56 -3.68 -14.84
N PHE A 10 -11.46 -3.63 -13.51
CA PHE A 10 -10.41 -4.33 -12.77
C PHE A 10 -10.49 -5.85 -12.93
N GLN A 11 -11.70 -6.41 -12.90
CA GLN A 11 -11.88 -7.84 -13.12
C GLN A 11 -11.56 -8.26 -14.57
N GLN A 12 -11.93 -7.44 -15.55
CA GLN A 12 -11.53 -7.67 -16.94
C GLN A 12 -10.01 -7.63 -17.11
N MET A 13 -9.31 -6.68 -16.48
CA MET A 13 -7.85 -6.61 -16.51
C MET A 13 -7.20 -7.89 -15.95
N LEU A 14 -7.77 -8.48 -14.90
CA LEU A 14 -7.23 -9.70 -14.29
C LEU A 14 -7.50 -10.95 -15.12
N THR A 15 -8.67 -11.07 -15.74
CA THR A 15 -9.11 -12.33 -16.38
C THR A 15 -9.08 -12.33 -17.91
N GLN A 16 -9.00 -11.15 -18.54
CA GLN A 16 -9.07 -10.97 -20.00
C GLN A 16 -7.78 -10.37 -20.59
N THR A 17 -6.73 -10.26 -19.77
CA THR A 17 -5.38 -9.89 -20.23
C THR A 17 -4.52 -11.14 -20.32
N GLN A 18 -3.74 -11.27 -21.39
CA GLN A 18 -2.76 -12.34 -21.54
C GLN A 18 -1.51 -12.01 -20.71
N TRP A 19 -1.44 -12.58 -19.51
CA TRP A 19 -0.29 -12.42 -18.61
C TRP A 19 0.83 -13.44 -18.88
N ASP A 20 0.51 -14.59 -19.49
CA ASP A 20 1.43 -15.70 -19.83
C ASP A 20 2.49 -15.96 -18.74
N ASN A 21 3.78 -16.14 -19.10
CA ASN A 21 4.87 -16.49 -18.18
C ASN A 21 5.25 -15.31 -17.25
N LEU A 22 4.37 -14.95 -16.33
CA LEU A 22 4.54 -13.84 -15.39
C LEU A 22 4.98 -14.34 -14.02
N ASP A 23 6.16 -13.91 -13.58
CA ASP A 23 6.67 -14.22 -12.24
C ASP A 23 5.97 -13.37 -11.16
N PHE A 24 5.69 -12.10 -11.46
CA PHE A 24 5.12 -11.14 -10.51
C PHE A 24 4.11 -10.21 -11.19
N LEU A 25 2.91 -10.12 -10.61
CA LEU A 25 1.92 -9.10 -10.94
C LEU A 25 1.83 -8.09 -9.80
N LEU A 26 2.28 -6.86 -10.04
CA LEU A 26 2.09 -5.75 -9.11
C LEU A 26 0.77 -5.05 -9.42
N ILE A 27 -0.06 -4.92 -8.40
CA ILE A 27 -1.38 -4.29 -8.52
C ILE A 27 -1.37 -2.99 -7.73
N ASP A 28 -1.45 -1.86 -8.44
CA ASP A 28 -1.65 -0.56 -7.81
C ASP A 28 -3.13 -0.37 -7.47
N MET A 29 -3.41 -0.43 -6.17
CA MET A 29 -4.77 -0.38 -5.66
C MET A 29 -5.22 1.07 -5.48
N PRO A 30 -6.49 1.39 -5.77
CA PRO A 30 -7.01 2.71 -5.42
C PRO A 30 -6.84 2.96 -3.92
N PRO A 31 -6.66 4.23 -3.50
CA PRO A 31 -6.40 4.54 -2.10
C PRO A 31 -7.57 4.13 -1.20
N GLY A 32 -7.26 3.86 0.07
CA GLY A 32 -8.23 3.53 1.11
C GLY A 32 -8.42 2.03 1.35
N THR A 33 -9.54 1.68 1.99
CA THR A 33 -9.89 0.32 2.43
C THR A 33 -11.27 -0.11 1.94
N GLY A 34 -11.63 0.31 0.73
CA GLY A 34 -12.94 0.06 0.14
C GLY A 34 -13.17 -1.38 -0.31
N ASP A 35 -14.27 -1.58 -1.02
CA ASP A 35 -14.73 -2.91 -1.45
C ASP A 35 -13.85 -3.53 -2.54
N ILE A 36 -13.09 -2.71 -3.29
CA ILE A 36 -12.22 -3.19 -4.37
C ILE A 36 -11.09 -4.07 -3.80
N GLN A 37 -10.54 -3.69 -2.65
CA GLN A 37 -9.50 -4.44 -1.96
C GLN A 37 -9.98 -5.81 -1.49
N LEU A 38 -11.19 -5.87 -0.89
CA LEU A 38 -11.81 -7.13 -0.51
C LEU A 38 -12.15 -7.99 -1.73
N THR A 39 -12.74 -7.37 -2.76
CA THR A 39 -13.13 -8.06 -3.98
C THR A 39 -11.92 -8.69 -4.67
N LEU A 40 -10.78 -8.00 -4.72
CA LEU A 40 -9.53 -8.56 -5.24
C LEU A 40 -9.07 -9.75 -4.41
N ALA A 41 -8.95 -9.58 -3.09
CA ALA A 41 -8.45 -10.61 -2.19
C ALA A 41 -9.31 -11.88 -2.21
N GLN A 42 -10.60 -11.76 -2.50
CA GLN A 42 -11.52 -12.89 -2.64
C GLN A 42 -11.47 -13.55 -4.02
N LYS A 43 -11.15 -12.81 -5.09
CA LYS A 43 -11.22 -13.30 -6.47
C LYS A 43 -9.91 -13.82 -7.01
N VAL A 44 -8.78 -13.33 -6.48
CA VAL A 44 -7.45 -13.69 -6.95
C VAL A 44 -6.60 -14.12 -5.76
N PRO A 45 -5.80 -15.20 -5.87
CA PRO A 45 -4.84 -15.56 -4.84
C PRO A 45 -3.76 -14.47 -4.73
N VAL A 46 -3.87 -13.61 -3.71
CA VAL A 46 -2.90 -12.55 -3.43
C VAL A 46 -1.80 -13.12 -2.54
N SER A 47 -0.56 -13.12 -3.04
CA SER A 47 0.60 -13.63 -2.30
C SER A 47 1.03 -12.73 -1.13
N GLY A 48 0.67 -11.45 -1.17
CA GLY A 48 0.88 -10.52 -0.08
C GLY A 48 0.58 -9.07 -0.47
N ALA A 49 0.56 -8.20 0.53
CA ALA A 49 0.32 -6.78 0.38
C ALA A 49 1.49 -5.95 0.93
N VAL A 50 1.82 -4.85 0.25
CA VAL A 50 2.73 -3.82 0.75
C VAL A 50 1.89 -2.57 1.03
N ILE A 51 2.08 -2.00 2.22
CA ILE A 51 1.35 -0.80 2.63
C ILE A 51 2.25 0.40 2.39
N VAL A 52 1.79 1.35 1.57
CA VAL A 52 2.48 2.61 1.33
C VAL A 52 1.74 3.70 2.13
N THR A 53 2.47 4.45 2.92
CA THR A 53 1.93 5.55 3.73
C THR A 53 2.89 6.73 3.72
N THR A 54 2.52 7.82 4.38
CA THR A 54 3.33 9.04 4.52
C THR A 54 3.37 9.43 6.01
N PRO A 55 4.34 10.24 6.46
CA PRO A 55 4.51 10.54 7.89
C PRO A 55 3.38 11.34 8.57
N GLN A 56 2.26 11.62 7.91
CA GLN A 56 1.16 12.36 8.55
C GLN A 56 0.19 11.40 9.26
N ASP A 57 -0.32 11.83 10.41
CA ASP A 57 -1.21 11.03 11.26
C ASP A 57 -2.41 10.42 10.52
N ILE A 58 -3.03 11.18 9.61
CA ILE A 58 -4.17 10.71 8.81
C ILE A 58 -3.77 9.52 7.92
N ALA A 59 -2.61 9.60 7.27
CA ALA A 59 -2.11 8.54 6.41
C ALA A 59 -1.75 7.27 7.21
N LEU A 60 -1.25 7.44 8.43
CA LEU A 60 -0.97 6.31 9.33
C LEU A 60 -2.24 5.62 9.81
N LEU A 61 -3.30 6.39 10.10
CA LEU A 61 -4.60 5.84 10.48
C LEU A 61 -5.19 5.00 9.35
N ASP A 62 -5.06 5.44 8.10
CA ASP A 62 -5.53 4.68 6.95
C ASP A 62 -4.65 3.45 6.66
N ALA A 63 -3.33 3.56 6.86
CA ALA A 63 -2.42 2.42 6.81
C ALA A 63 -2.79 1.33 7.83
N ARG A 64 -3.16 1.71 9.06
CA ARG A 64 -3.64 0.77 10.10
C ARG A 64 -4.89 0.04 9.67
N LYS A 65 -5.89 0.77 9.17
CA LYS A 65 -7.13 0.15 8.65
C LYS A 65 -6.84 -0.80 7.50
N GLY A 66 -5.94 -0.43 6.59
CA GLY A 66 -5.52 -1.28 5.46
C GLY A 66 -4.90 -2.60 5.92
N ILE A 67 -4.01 -2.54 6.92
CA ILE A 67 -3.41 -3.74 7.51
C ILE A 67 -4.47 -4.64 8.14
N GLU A 68 -5.40 -4.08 8.91
CA GLU A 68 -6.49 -4.85 9.52
C GLU A 68 -7.42 -5.47 8.49
N MET A 69 -7.71 -4.77 7.39
CA MET A 69 -8.52 -5.28 6.29
C MET A 69 -7.85 -6.48 5.62
N PHE A 70 -6.57 -6.38 5.23
CA PHE A 70 -5.84 -7.51 4.64
C PHE A 70 -5.73 -8.70 5.60
N ARG A 71 -5.57 -8.45 6.90
CA ARG A 71 -5.61 -9.50 7.92
C ARG A 71 -6.95 -10.23 7.96
N LYS A 72 -8.09 -9.52 7.81
CA LYS A 72 -9.43 -10.14 7.79
C LYS A 72 -9.66 -11.04 6.58
N VAL A 73 -9.02 -10.74 5.44
CA VAL A 73 -9.09 -11.55 4.21
C VAL A 73 -7.91 -12.52 4.06
N ASN A 74 -7.15 -12.76 5.13
CA ASN A 74 -6.00 -13.68 5.16
C ASN A 74 -4.89 -13.37 4.14
N VAL A 75 -4.73 -12.11 3.76
CA VAL A 75 -3.61 -11.67 2.91
C VAL A 75 -2.45 -11.21 3.78
N PRO A 76 -1.24 -11.79 3.64
CA PRO A 76 -0.10 -11.41 4.45
C PRO A 76 0.42 -10.02 4.08
N VAL A 77 0.54 -9.14 5.07
CA VAL A 77 1.21 -7.84 4.88
C VAL A 77 2.72 -8.04 5.00
N LEU A 78 3.42 -7.91 3.86
CA LEU A 78 4.87 -8.13 3.75
C LEU A 78 5.67 -7.03 4.45
N GLY A 79 5.11 -5.83 4.51
CA GLY A 79 5.69 -4.71 5.23
C GLY A 79 5.09 -3.36 4.84
N VAL A 80 5.69 -2.31 5.40
CA VAL A 80 5.27 -0.91 5.22
C VAL A 80 6.40 -0.11 4.58
N VAL A 81 6.05 0.75 3.64
CA VAL A 81 6.93 1.76 3.04
C VAL A 81 6.43 3.13 3.48
N GLU A 82 7.32 3.93 4.06
CA GLU A 82 7.07 5.35 4.34
C GLU A 82 7.53 6.17 3.12
N ASN A 83 6.59 6.75 2.39
CA ASN A 83 6.85 7.66 1.30
C ASN A 83 7.02 9.10 1.81
N MET A 84 7.70 9.95 1.04
CA MET A 84 7.90 11.37 1.33
C MET A 84 8.49 11.66 2.73
N SER A 85 9.33 10.75 3.26
CA SER A 85 9.92 10.92 4.59
C SER A 85 11.05 11.96 4.62
N LEU A 86 11.85 12.04 3.55
CA LEU A 86 13.00 12.95 3.46
C LEU A 86 13.06 13.60 2.07
N TYR A 87 13.53 14.85 2.05
CA TYR A 87 14.01 15.54 0.88
C TYR A 87 15.54 15.53 0.91
N HIS A 88 16.14 15.06 -0.18
CA HIS A 88 17.58 15.14 -0.39
C HIS A 88 17.87 16.30 -1.35
N CYS A 89 18.54 17.35 -0.87
CA CYS A 89 18.89 18.50 -1.69
C CYS A 89 19.98 18.13 -2.71
N GLU A 90 19.66 18.25 -4.00
CA GLU A 90 20.59 17.93 -5.10
C GLU A 90 21.83 18.83 -5.14
N ASN A 91 21.78 20.01 -4.52
CA ASN A 91 22.86 20.99 -4.59
C ASN A 91 23.89 20.87 -3.44
N CYS A 92 23.49 20.40 -2.26
CA CYS A 92 24.36 20.34 -1.09
C CYS A 92 24.34 19.00 -0.34
N GLY A 93 23.51 18.04 -0.76
CA GLY A 93 23.36 16.75 -0.08
C GLY A 93 22.67 16.84 1.28
N HIS A 94 22.11 18.00 1.64
CA HIS A 94 21.36 18.16 2.88
C HIS A 94 20.08 17.32 2.83
N GLU A 95 19.88 16.49 3.86
CA GLU A 95 18.64 15.76 4.09
C GLU A 95 17.75 16.54 5.06
N ALA A 96 16.51 16.82 4.65
CA ALA A 96 15.51 17.47 5.49
C ALA A 96 14.23 16.63 5.51
N ALA A 97 13.61 16.48 6.68
CA ALA A 97 12.28 15.89 6.77
C ALA A 97 11.24 16.86 6.18
N ILE A 98 10.56 16.43 5.12
CA ILE A 98 9.48 17.23 4.50
C ILE A 98 8.24 17.25 5.40
N LEU A 99 8.01 16.13 6.08
CA LEU A 99 6.84 15.85 6.90
C LEU A 99 7.31 15.35 8.27
N ALA A 100 6.56 15.65 9.34
CA ALA A 100 6.98 15.44 10.72
C ALA A 100 7.51 14.01 11.00
N LEU A 101 8.68 13.93 11.65
CA LEU A 101 9.57 12.76 11.74
C LEU A 101 9.15 11.66 12.75
N ALA A 102 7.87 11.38 13.01
CA ALA A 102 7.51 10.52 14.16
C ALA A 102 6.60 9.31 13.86
N ALA A 103 6.23 9.11 12.61
CA ALA A 103 5.01 8.40 12.28
C ALA A 103 5.16 6.87 12.10
N VAL A 104 6.00 6.41 11.16
CA VAL A 104 6.10 4.97 10.90
C VAL A 104 6.93 4.22 11.95
N ILE A 105 7.82 4.89 12.70
CA ILE A 105 8.48 4.26 13.87
C ILE A 105 7.42 3.81 14.91
N ALA A 106 6.38 4.60 15.13
CA ALA A 106 5.28 4.25 16.02
C ALA A 106 4.44 3.07 15.47
N LEU A 107 4.21 3.03 14.15
CA LEU A 107 3.60 1.86 13.51
C LEU A 107 4.47 0.60 13.65
N ARG A 108 5.79 0.71 13.47
CA ARG A 108 6.73 -0.41 13.61
C ARG A 108 6.71 -1.02 15.01
N LYS A 109 6.75 -0.17 16.05
CA LYS A 109 6.72 -0.64 17.45
C LYS A 109 5.42 -1.36 17.80
N ASN A 110 4.29 -0.87 17.29
CA ASN A 110 2.97 -1.40 17.66
C ASN A 110 2.49 -2.58 16.80
N MET A 111 2.94 -2.69 15.54
CA MET A 111 2.33 -3.61 14.56
C MET A 111 3.23 -4.80 14.16
N ARG A 112 4.50 -4.85 14.61
CA ARG A 112 5.50 -5.91 14.26
C ARG A 112 5.68 -6.17 12.75
N HIS A 113 5.27 -5.27 11.87
CA HIS A 113 5.52 -5.41 10.44
C HIS A 113 6.87 -4.80 10.06
N LYS A 114 7.52 -5.41 9.06
CA LYS A 114 8.82 -4.97 8.55
C LYS A 114 8.68 -3.61 7.87
N CYS A 115 9.56 -2.67 8.20
CA CYS A 115 9.77 -1.48 7.35
C CYS A 115 10.57 -1.91 6.11
N LEU A 116 10.01 -1.68 4.93
CA LEU A 116 10.64 -2.02 3.65
C LEU A 116 11.43 -0.85 3.06
N GLY A 117 11.10 0.39 3.45
CA GLY A 117 11.80 1.59 3.00
C GLY A 117 11.25 2.88 3.63
N GLY A 118 12.09 3.90 3.70
CA GLY A 118 11.72 5.26 4.11
C GLY A 118 11.50 5.51 5.61
N CYS A 119 11.29 4.46 6.43
CA CYS A 119 11.03 4.61 7.87
C CYS A 119 12.32 4.72 8.70
N ARG A 120 12.97 5.88 8.65
CA ARG A 120 14.16 6.21 9.46
C ARG A 120 13.79 6.86 10.79
#